data_AF-A0A1I3IF47-F1
#
_entry.id   AF-A0A1I3IF47-F1
#
_cell.length_a   1.000
_cell.length_b   1.000
_cell.length_c   1.000
_cell.angle_alpha   90.00
_cell.angle_beta   90.00
_cell.angle_gamma   90.00
#
_symmetry.space_group_name_H-M   'P 1'
#
loop_
_entity.id
_entity.type
_entity.pdbx_description
1 polymer ?
#
loop_
_entity_poly.entity_id
_entity_poly.type
_entity_poly.pdbx_seq_one_letter_code
_entity_poly.pdbx_strand_id
1 'polypeptide(L)' 'MATLKIPDSLNEQQLMMLRLLKDPLPDSEFQKIRRYVVRLLANQLDEVMGEWEKENNITEEDYIKLSHDHFRSRRN' A
#
# COMPACT_ATOMS: atom_id res chain seq x y z
N MET A 1 -15.94 -6.70 -8.50
CA MET A 1 -15.24 -5.44 -8.85
C MET A 1 -15.66 -4.38 -7.85
N ALA A 2 -14.76 -3.94 -6.96
CA ALA A 2 -15.08 -2.88 -6.02
C ALA A 2 -15.09 -1.54 -6.77
N THR A 3 -16.25 -0.90 -6.85
CA THR A 3 -16.39 0.44 -7.41
C THR A 3 -15.90 1.45 -6.37
N LEU A 4 -14.76 2.08 -6.63
CA LEU A 4 -14.26 3.21 -5.83
C LEU A 4 -15.23 4.38 -5.99
N LYS A 5 -16.12 4.56 -5.02
CA LYS A 5 -16.92 5.79 -4.89
C LYS A 5 -15.97 6.91 -4.49
N ILE A 6 -15.53 7.70 -5.47
CA ILE A 6 -14.80 8.94 -5.20
C ILE A 6 -15.84 9.92 -4.63
N PRO A 7 -15.68 10.40 -3.38
CA PRO A 7 -16.61 11.36 -2.81
C PRO A 7 -16.61 12.66 -3.65
N ASP A 8 -17.80 13.25 -3.84
CA ASP A 8 -17.98 14.46 -4.65
C ASP A 8 -17.26 15.69 -4.08
N SER A 9 -16.79 15.63 -2.82
CA SER A 9 -16.04 16.69 -2.17
C SER A 9 -14.83 16.16 -1.40
N LEU A 10 -13.73 16.91 -1.50
CA LEU A 10 -12.55 16.69 -0.69
C LEU A 10 -12.78 17.20 0.72
N ASN A 11 -12.34 16.44 1.72
CA ASN A 11 -12.36 16.90 3.11
C ASN A 11 -11.29 17.97 3.36
N GLU A 12 -11.33 18.61 4.53
CA GLU A 12 -10.41 19.71 4.87
C GLU A 12 -8.93 19.30 4.81
N GLN A 13 -8.61 18.10 5.29
CA GLN A 13 -7.24 17.58 5.26
C GLN A 13 -6.73 17.37 3.83
N GLN A 14 -7.57 16.82 2.95
CA GLN A 14 -7.27 16.62 1.54
C GLN A 14 -7.07 17.95 0.82
N LEU A 15 -7.92 18.95 1.10
CA LEU A 15 -7.77 20.31 0.57
C LEU A 15 -6.47 20.98 1.03
N MET A 16 -6.09 20.81 2.30
CA MET A 16 -4.81 21.31 2.82
C MET A 16 -3.62 20.68 2.11
N MET A 17 -3.64 19.37 1.90
CA MET A 17 -2.58 18.65 1.17
C MET A 17 -2.39 19.18 -0.25
N LEU A 18 -3.47 19.41 -0.99
CA LEU A 18 -3.39 19.99 -2.34
C LEU A 18 -2.81 21.40 -2.33
N ARG A 19 -3.12 22.19 -1.30
CA ARG A 19 -2.54 23.54 -1.14
C ARG A 19 -1.03 23.51 -0.91
N LEU A 20 -0.51 22.49 -0.22
CA LEU A 20 0.93 22.29 -0.03
C LEU A 20 1.67 21.98 -1.34
N LEU A 21 0.94 21.43 -2.33
CA LEU A 21 1.47 21.05 -3.64
C LEU A 21 1.15 22.06 -4.74
N LYS A 22 0.55 23.21 -4.40
CA LYS A 22 0.22 24.27 -5.35
C LYS A 22 1.49 24.79 -6.04
N ASP A 23 2.58 24.89 -5.29
CA ASP A 23 3.91 25.16 -5.81
C ASP A 23 4.75 23.87 -5.75
N PRO A 24 5.56 23.56 -6.76
CA PRO A 24 6.41 22.39 -6.73
C PRO A 24 7.36 22.46 -5.54
N LEU A 25 7.36 21.42 -4.72
CA LEU A 25 8.26 21.29 -3.59
C LEU A 25 9.72 21.28 -4.08
N PRO A 26 10.66 21.87 -3.32
CA PRO A 26 12.08 21.60 -3.53
C PRO A 26 12.34 20.09 -3.52
N ASP A 27 13.19 19.60 -4.43
CA ASP A 27 13.39 18.15 -4.62
C ASP A 27 13.76 17.44 -3.31
N SER A 28 14.59 18.06 -2.46
CA SER A 28 14.95 17.51 -1.14
C SER A 28 13.74 17.24 -0.24
N GLU A 29 12.75 18.14 -0.23
CA GLU A 29 11.53 18.00 0.57
C GLU A 29 10.56 16.99 -0.07
N PHE A 30 10.45 17.00 -1.40
CA PHE A 30 9.69 16.01 -2.14
C PHE A 30 10.19 14.59 -1.86
N GLN A 31 11.50 14.35 -1.92
CA GLN A 31 12.07 13.02 -1.65
C GLN A 31 11.83 12.56 -0.22
N LYS A 32 11.87 13.48 0.77
CA LYS A 32 11.53 13.15 2.17
C LYS A 32 10.07 12.72 2.28
N ILE A 33 9.14 13.52 1.77
CA ILE A 33 7.70 13.23 1.81
C ILE A 33 7.40 11.92 1.10
N ARG A 34 7.98 11.68 -0.09
CA ARG A 34 7.85 10.43 -0.82
C ARG A 34 8.27 9.23 0.02
N ARG A 35 9.43 9.28 0.69
CA ARG A 35 9.91 8.20 1.55
C ARG A 35 8.97 7.95 2.73
N TYR A 36 8.44 9.01 3.34
CA TYR A 36 7.48 8.88 4.43
C TYR A 36 6.17 8.24 3.97
N VAL A 37 5.62 8.67 2.83
CA VAL A 37 4.40 8.09 2.27
C VAL A 37 4.60 6.62 1.94
N VAL A 38 5.71 6.25 1.29
CA VAL A 38 6.01 4.84 0.99
C VAL A 38 6.11 4.01 2.27
N ARG A 39 6.77 4.52 3.30
CA ARG A 39 6.87 3.83 4.59
C ARG A 39 5.52 3.66 5.28
N LEU A 40 4.68 4.70 5.24
CA LEU A 40 3.33 4.64 5.81
C LEU A 40 2.49 3.58 5.09
N LEU A 41 2.52 3.56 3.76
CA LEU A 41 1.78 2.57 2.97
C LEU A 41 2.30 1.15 3.20
N ALA A 42 3.62 0.96 3.34
CA ALA A 42 4.19 -0.33 3.67
C ALA A 42 3.68 -0.85 5.02
N ASN A 43 3.70 0.00 6.06
CA ASN A 43 3.17 -0.38 7.37
C ASN A 43 1.67 -0.73 7.32
N GLN A 44 0.88 0.04 6.58
CA GLN A 44 -0.55 -0.26 6.42
C GLN A 44 -0.79 -1.58 5.68
N LEU A 45 0.04 -1.89 4.68
CA LEU A 45 -0.02 -3.17 4.00
C LEU A 45 0.35 -4.31 4.94
N ASP A 46 1.38 -4.15 5.76
CA ASP A 46 1.77 -5.16 6.75
C ASP A 46 0.65 -5.42 7.76
N GLU A 47 -0.04 -4.37 8.22
CA GLU A 47 -1.22 -4.49 9.10
C GLU A 47 -2.36 -5.25 8.43
N VAL A 48 -2.75 -4.85 7.22
CA VAL A 48 -3.83 -5.49 6.46
C VAL A 48 -3.48 -6.95 6.12
N MET A 49 -2.23 -7.22 5.73
CA MET A 49 -1.76 -8.58 5.48
C MET A 49 -1.82 -9.42 6.74
N GLY A 50 -1.37 -8.90 7.89
CA GLY A 50 -1.42 -9.62 9.15
C GLY A 50 -2.86 -9.93 9.61
N GLU A 51 -3.82 -9.04 9.33
CA GLU A 51 -5.25 -9.33 9.58
C GLU A 51 -5.76 -10.42 8.63
N TRP A 52 -5.47 -10.30 7.34
CA TRP A 52 -5.86 -11.29 6.33
C TRP A 52 -5.26 -12.68 6.61
N GLU A 53 -3.99 -12.76 7.01
CA GLU A 53 -3.32 -14.00 7.38
C GLU A 53 -4.00 -14.69 8.56
N LYS A 54 -4.37 -13.92 9.60
CA LYS A 54 -5.11 -14.45 10.75
C LYS A 54 -6.48 -14.98 10.36
N GLU A 55 -7.22 -14.24 9.53
CA GLU A 55 -8.54 -14.68 9.05
C GLU A 55 -8.46 -15.98 8.24
N ASN A 56 -7.38 -16.17 7.48
CA ASN A 56 -7.18 -17.32 6.62
C ASN A 56 -6.36 -18.45 7.27
N ASN A 57 -6.00 -18.31 8.56
CA ASN A 57 -5.13 -19.22 9.29
C ASN A 57 -3.80 -19.52 8.56
N ILE A 58 -3.25 -18.53 7.86
CA ILE A 58 -1.96 -18.64 7.20
C ILE A 58 -0.87 -18.61 8.27
N THR A 59 -0.01 -19.61 8.28
CA THR A 59 1.13 -19.70 9.19
C THR A 59 2.46 -19.52 8.46
N GLU A 60 3.54 -19.37 9.20
CA GLU A 60 4.90 -19.35 8.65
C GLU A 60 5.22 -20.61 7.82
N GLU A 61 4.65 -21.75 8.21
CA GLU A 61 4.82 -23.04 7.52
C GLU A 61 4.18 -23.02 6.12
N ASP A 62 3.07 -22.29 5.95
CA ASP A 62 2.45 -22.10 4.64
C ASP A 62 3.34 -21.29 3.70
N TYR A 63 4.03 -20.27 4.22
CA TYR A 63 5.02 -19.51 3.45
C TYR A 63 6.24 -20.34 3.07
N ILE A 64 6.72 -21.18 3.99
CA ILE A 64 7.81 -22.13 3.71
C ILE A 64 7.37 -23.09 2.60
N LYS A 65 6.17 -23.66 2.68
CA LYS A 65 5.63 -24.55 1.66
C LYS A 65 5.51 -23.86 0.30
N LEU A 66 4.96 -22.64 0.25
CA LEU A 66 4.84 -21.84 -0.98
C LEU A 66 6.19 -21.47 -1.59
N SER A 67 7.21 -21.15 -0.78
CA SER A 67 8.54 -20.81 -1.28
C SER A 67 9.28 -22.01 -1.88
N HIS A 68 8.95 -23.23 -1.45
CA HIS A 68 9.50 -24.47 -1.97
C HIS A 68 8.69 -25.04 -3.15
N ASP A 69 7.46 -24.58 -3.35
CA ASP A 69 6.67 -24.93 -4.52
C ASP A 69 7.30 -24.32 -5.78
N HIS A 70 7.73 -25.21 -6.70
CA HIS A 70 8.22 -24.79 -8.00
C HIS A 70 7.06 -24.31 -8.88
N PHE A 71 6.83 -23.00 -8.93
CA PHE A 71 5.95 -22.36 -9.90
C PHE A 71 6.54 -22.46 -11.32
N ARG A 72 6.43 -23.63 -11.94
CA ARG A 72 6.67 -23.77 -13.38
C ARG A 72 5.46 -23.21 -14.11
N SER A 73 5.66 -22.13 -14.87
CA SER A 73 4.68 -21.71 -15.88
C SER A 73 4.41 -22.89 -16.81
N ARG A 74 3.17 -23.37 -16.88
CA ARG A 74 2.75 -24.29 -17.94
C ARG A 74 2.85 -23.50 -19.25
N ARG A 75 3.85 -23.86 -20.05
CA ARG A 75 4.01 -23.38 -21.42
C ARG A 75 2.83 -23.93 -22.23
N ASN A 76 1.87 -23.07 -22.54
CA ASN A 76 0.88 -23.33 -23.58
C ASN A 76 1.50 -23.02 -24.94
#